data_AF-A0A7Y3A6L5-F1
#
_entry.id   AF-A0A7Y3A6L5-F1
#
_cell.length_a   1.000
_cell.length_b   1.000
_cell.length_c   1.000
_cell.angle_alpha   90.00
_cell.angle_beta   90.00
_cell.angle_gamma   90.00
#
_symmetry.space_group_name_H-M   'P 1'
#
loop_
_entity.id
_entity.type
_entity.pdbx_description
1 polymer ?
#
loop_
_entity_poly.entity_id
_entity_poly.type
_entity_poly.pdbx_seq_one_letter_code
_entity_poly.pdbx_strand_id
1 'polypeptide(L)'
;MFRNYLVGILTILFYPGFSQADLEVFNRNFKQILDKHLINGKLDYDGMNSQSINELYQICKSGLKDKKPGELSVPTSINLYNFLIIYKIKEAYPVKSVMDIPGFFTDDPGISPAFKSLDALEKLIV
;
A
#
# COMPACT_ATOMS: atom_id res chain seq x y z
N MET A 1 -5.90 43.87 -41.36
CA MET A 1 -6.98 42.87 -41.25
C MET A 1 -6.35 41.61 -40.64
N PHE A 2 -6.25 41.55 -39.30
CA PHE A 2 -5.50 40.49 -38.60
C PHE A 2 -6.40 39.27 -38.38
N ARG A 3 -6.11 38.18 -39.09
CA ARG A 3 -6.82 36.90 -38.96
C ARG A 3 -6.04 36.00 -38.02
N ASN A 4 -6.35 36.10 -36.73
CA ASN A 4 -5.79 35.24 -35.70
C ASN A 4 -6.51 33.89 -35.74
N TYR A 5 -5.83 32.83 -36.18
CA TYR A 5 -6.26 31.47 -35.93
C TYR A 5 -5.90 31.10 -34.49
N LEU A 6 -6.89 31.16 -33.60
CA LEU A 6 -6.81 30.58 -32.26
C LEU A 6 -6.79 29.06 -32.39
N VAL A 7 -5.59 28.49 -32.52
CA VAL A 7 -5.37 27.06 -32.28
C VAL A 7 -5.43 26.83 -30.78
N GLY A 8 -6.61 26.42 -30.29
CA GLY A 8 -6.76 25.95 -28.92
C GLY A 8 -5.99 24.64 -28.76
N ILE A 9 -4.79 24.70 -28.18
CA ILE A 9 -4.04 23.53 -27.74
C ILE A 9 -4.78 22.97 -26.52
N LEU A 10 -5.57 21.92 -26.73
CA LEU A 10 -6.10 21.09 -25.64
C LEU A 10 -4.96 20.21 -25.13
N THR A 11 -4.17 20.75 -24.20
CA THR A 11 -3.15 19.97 -23.48
C THR A 11 -3.89 19.13 -22.45
N ILE A 12 -4.19 17.87 -22.78
CA ILE A 12 -4.60 16.88 -21.78
C ILE A 12 -3.34 16.63 -20.93
N LEU A 13 -3.30 17.24 -19.75
CA LEU A 13 -2.34 16.94 -18.71
C LEU A 13 -2.57 15.49 -18.26
N PHE A 14 -1.82 14.56 -18.85
CA PHE A 14 -1.69 13.19 -18.36
C PHE A 14 -0.93 13.27 -17.03
N TYR A 15 -1.67 13.49 -15.93
CA TYR A 15 -1.12 13.18 -14.62
C TYR A 15 -0.94 11.66 -14.58
N PRO A 16 0.26 11.13 -14.25
CA PRO A 16 0.41 9.73 -13.94
C PRO A 16 -0.30 9.47 -12.61
N GLY A 17 -1.64 9.37 -12.68
CA GLY A 17 -2.45 8.86 -11.60
C GLY A 17 -2.20 7.35 -11.53
N PHE A 18 -1.79 6.88 -10.36
CA PHE A 18 -1.71 5.46 -10.07
C PHE A 18 -3.02 4.77 -10.44
N SER A 19 -2.91 3.79 -11.33
CA SER A 19 -4.04 3.21 -12.06
C SER A 19 -4.74 2.14 -11.24
N GLN A 20 -6.00 1.83 -11.59
CA GLN A 20 -6.71 0.69 -11.02
C GLN A 20 -5.96 -0.63 -11.24
N ALA A 21 -5.19 -0.74 -12.33
CA ALA A 21 -4.37 -1.91 -12.63
C ALA A 21 -3.27 -2.13 -11.59
N ASP A 22 -2.67 -1.05 -11.07
CA ASP A 22 -1.61 -1.19 -10.07
C ASP A 22 -2.14 -1.67 -8.71
N LEU A 23 -3.38 -1.29 -8.36
CA LEU A 23 -4.09 -1.82 -7.18
C LEU A 23 -4.44 -3.29 -7.32
N GLU A 24 -4.84 -3.72 -8.52
CA GLU A 24 -5.08 -5.14 -8.80
C GLU A 24 -3.78 -5.95 -8.75
N VAL A 25 -2.69 -5.39 -9.26
CA VAL A 25 -1.35 -5.99 -9.15
C VAL A 25 -0.95 -6.14 -7.69
N PHE A 26 -1.12 -5.09 -6.87
CA PHE A 26 -0.86 -5.15 -5.43
C PHE A 26 -1.67 -6.27 -4.77
N ASN A 27 -3.00 -6.26 -4.91
CA ASN A 27 -3.88 -7.22 -4.25
C ASN A 27 -3.56 -8.66 -4.66
N ARG A 28 -3.27 -8.89 -5.94
CA ARG A 28 -2.89 -10.21 -6.45
C ARG A 28 -1.56 -10.68 -5.85
N ASN A 29 -0.53 -9.83 -5.88
CA ASN A 29 0.79 -10.17 -5.36
C ASN A 29 0.75 -10.39 -3.85
N PHE A 30 0.00 -9.56 -3.12
CA PHE A 30 -0.19 -9.73 -1.69
C PHE A 30 -0.92 -11.05 -1.37
N LYS A 31 -1.97 -11.38 -2.12
CA LYS A 31 -2.66 -12.67 -1.97
C LYS A 31 -1.69 -13.85 -2.17
N GLN A 32 -0.82 -13.80 -3.18
CA GLN A 32 0.17 -14.86 -3.42
C GLN A 32 1.15 -15.04 -2.26
N ILE A 33 1.58 -13.94 -1.62
CA ILE A 33 2.39 -13.99 -0.41
C ILE A 33 1.64 -14.69 0.72
N LEU A 34 0.37 -14.30 0.94
CA LEU A 34 -0.45 -14.91 1.98
C LEU A 34 -0.68 -16.40 1.71
N ASP A 35 -1.08 -16.78 0.49
CA ASP A 35 -1.32 -18.18 0.12
C ASP A 35 -0.08 -19.06 0.32
N LYS A 36 1.11 -18.49 0.11
CA LYS A 36 2.39 -19.21 0.26
C LYS A 36 2.85 -19.34 1.70
N HIS A 37 2.65 -18.32 2.53
CA HIS A 37 3.26 -18.21 3.86
C HIS A 37 2.26 -18.33 5.01
N LEU A 38 0.95 -18.33 4.75
CA LEU A 38 -0.08 -18.51 5.77
C LEU A 38 -0.30 -20.00 6.04
N ILE A 39 0.22 -20.48 7.17
CA ILE A 39 0.14 -21.87 7.60
C ILE A 39 -0.64 -21.91 8.92
N ASN A 40 -1.81 -22.55 8.91
CA ASN A 40 -2.68 -22.70 10.09
C ASN A 40 -3.01 -21.35 10.77
N GLY A 41 -3.28 -20.31 9.97
CA GLY A 41 -3.58 -18.96 10.48
C GLY A 41 -2.37 -18.18 11.00
N LYS A 42 -1.15 -18.70 10.81
CA LYS A 42 0.11 -18.03 11.20
C LYS A 42 0.97 -17.78 9.97
N LEU A 43 1.70 -16.68 9.96
CA LEU A 43 2.62 -16.37 8.86
C LEU A 43 4.01 -16.94 9.15
N ASP A 44 4.56 -17.67 8.18
CA ASP A 44 5.95 -18.09 8.14
C ASP A 44 6.84 -16.92 7.68
N TYR A 45 7.27 -16.10 8.64
CA TYR A 45 8.18 -14.99 8.39
C TYR A 45 9.59 -15.45 8.04
N ASP A 46 10.04 -16.63 8.48
CA ASP A 46 11.40 -17.11 8.22
C ASP A 46 11.55 -17.48 6.74
N GLY A 47 10.61 -18.28 6.22
CA GLY A 47 10.57 -18.67 4.80
C GLY A 47 10.16 -17.55 3.84
N MET A 48 9.69 -16.41 4.34
CA MET A 48 9.28 -15.26 3.52
C MET A 48 10.50 -14.57 2.90
N ASN A 49 10.46 -14.35 1.58
CA ASN A 49 11.56 -13.70 0.87
C ASN A 49 11.53 -12.18 1.07
N SER A 50 12.57 -11.60 1.67
CA SER A 50 12.65 -10.16 1.95
C SER A 50 12.65 -9.30 0.67
N GLN A 51 13.26 -9.79 -0.42
CA GLN A 51 13.28 -9.06 -1.68
C GLN A 51 11.87 -8.91 -2.27
N SER A 52 11.09 -9.99 -2.35
CA SER A 52 9.71 -9.94 -2.87
C SER A 52 8.81 -9.03 -2.04
N ILE A 53 9.00 -9.01 -0.71
CA ILE A 53 8.26 -8.12 0.18
C ILE A 53 8.67 -6.66 -0.05
N ASN A 54 9.97 -6.38 -0.15
CA ASN A 54 10.45 -5.02 -0.41
C ASN A 54 10.01 -4.51 -1.79
N GLU A 55 10.04 -5.35 -2.83
CA GLU A 55 9.52 -5.01 -4.15
C GLU A 55 8.04 -4.61 -4.10
N LEU A 56 7.21 -5.39 -3.38
CA LEU A 56 5.80 -5.05 -3.18
C LEU A 56 5.63 -3.75 -2.38
N TYR A 57 6.50 -3.51 -1.40
CA TYR A 57 6.52 -2.25 -0.64
C TYR A 57 6.84 -1.05 -1.53
N GLN A 58 7.80 -1.16 -2.46
CA GLN A 58 8.11 -0.07 -3.39
C GLN A 58 6.95 0.22 -4.37
N ILE A 59 6.21 -0.81 -4.80
CA ILE A 59 4.98 -0.64 -5.59
C ILE A 59 3.95 0.16 -4.78
N CYS A 60 3.73 -0.22 -3.52
CA CYS A 60 2.81 0.51 -2.65
C CYS A 60 3.26 1.95 -2.42
N LYS A 61 4.55 2.17 -2.12
CA LYS A 61 5.09 3.49 -1.81
C LYS A 61 5.05 4.44 -3.01
N SER A 62 5.38 3.96 -4.21
CA SER A 62 5.32 4.78 -5.43
C SER A 62 3.88 5.07 -5.85
N GLY A 63 2.98 4.13 -5.62
CA GLY A 63 1.60 4.21 -6.10
C GLY A 63 0.60 4.90 -5.20
N LEU A 64 0.81 4.79 -3.89
CA LEU A 64 -0.20 5.15 -2.89
C LEU A 64 0.13 6.43 -2.14
N LYS A 65 1.36 6.97 -2.32
CA LYS A 65 1.85 8.19 -1.66
C LYS A 65 0.89 9.38 -1.77
N ASP A 66 0.22 9.50 -2.91
CA ASP A 66 -0.66 10.63 -3.21
C ASP A 66 -2.15 10.27 -3.06
N LYS A 67 -2.48 9.04 -2.63
CA LYS A 67 -3.87 8.60 -2.46
C LYS A 67 -4.48 9.18 -1.19
N LYS A 68 -5.63 9.83 -1.35
CA LYS A 68 -6.41 10.41 -0.25
C LYS A 68 -7.28 9.35 0.44
N PRO A 69 -7.69 9.60 1.71
CA PRO A 69 -8.74 8.81 2.33
C PRO A 69 -9.98 8.72 1.43
N GLY A 70 -10.50 7.51 1.21
CA GLY A 70 -11.67 7.26 0.36
C GLY A 70 -11.37 7.00 -1.13
N GLU A 71 -10.14 7.19 -1.61
CA GLU A 71 -9.76 6.86 -3.00
C GLU A 71 -9.44 5.37 -3.20
N LEU A 72 -9.29 4.63 -2.10
CA LEU A 72 -9.03 3.21 -2.08
C LEU A 72 -10.28 2.47 -1.61
N SER A 73 -10.62 1.38 -2.29
CA SER A 73 -11.69 0.50 -1.83
C SER A 73 -11.38 -0.04 -0.44
N VAL A 74 -12.41 -0.25 0.38
CA VAL A 74 -12.28 -0.82 1.72
C VAL A 74 -11.41 -2.10 1.75
N PRO A 75 -11.64 -3.11 0.87
CA PRO A 75 -10.80 -4.31 0.86
C PRO A 75 -9.32 -4.03 0.57
N THR A 76 -9.05 -3.10 -0.35
CA THR A 76 -7.68 -2.70 -0.69
C THR A 76 -7.01 -2.00 0.49
N SER A 77 -7.74 -1.15 1.20
CA SER A 77 -7.23 -0.45 2.38
C SER A 77 -6.87 -1.42 3.51
N ILE A 78 -7.70 -2.44 3.76
CA ILE A 78 -7.41 -3.49 4.74
C ILE A 78 -6.19 -4.30 4.32
N ASN A 79 -6.12 -4.72 3.05
CA ASN A 79 -4.99 -5.47 2.53
C ASN A 79 -3.68 -4.69 2.65
N LEU A 80 -3.69 -3.40 2.32
CA LEU A 80 -2.52 -2.55 2.43
C LEU A 80 -2.06 -2.41 3.88
N TYR A 81 -2.99 -2.17 4.81
CA TYR A 81 -2.67 -2.10 6.23
C TYR A 81 -2.04 -3.40 6.71
N ASN A 82 -2.66 -4.54 6.42
CA ASN A 82 -2.12 -5.86 6.80
C ASN A 82 -0.75 -6.12 6.19
N PHE A 83 -0.55 -5.75 4.91
CA PHE A 83 0.74 -5.85 4.25
C PHE A 83 1.81 -5.01 4.95
N LEU A 84 1.50 -3.77 5.34
CA LEU A 84 2.42 -2.88 6.04
C LEU A 84 2.86 -3.43 7.39
N ILE A 85 1.94 -4.04 8.14
CA ILE A 85 2.23 -4.74 9.39
C ILE A 85 3.19 -5.91 9.14
N ILE A 86 2.91 -6.74 8.13
CA ILE A 86 3.76 -7.88 7.75
C ILE A 86 5.14 -7.41 7.32
N TYR A 87 5.23 -6.33 6.54
CA TYR A 87 6.49 -5.73 6.12
C TYR A 87 7.32 -5.27 7.33
N LYS A 88 6.75 -4.48 8.24
CA LYS A 88 7.44 -4.02 9.45
C LYS A 88 7.96 -5.19 10.30
N ILE A 89 7.16 -6.26 10.46
CA ILE A 89 7.58 -7.46 11.20
C ILE A 89 8.71 -8.18 10.47
N LYS A 90 8.62 -8.32 9.14
CA LYS A 90 9.64 -9.01 8.34
C LYS A 90 10.98 -8.27 8.37
N GLU A 91 10.98 -6.94 8.34
CA GLU A 91 12.20 -6.12 8.44
C GLU A 91 12.89 -6.26 9.81
N ALA A 92 12.09 -6.48 10.87
CA ALA A 92 12.60 -6.69 12.22
C ALA A 92 12.85 -8.17 12.57
N TYR A 93 12.54 -9.10 11.66
CA TYR A 93 12.62 -10.53 11.94
C TYR A 93 14.08 -11.00 12.06
N PRO A 94 14.42 -11.87 13.03
CA PRO A 94 13.54 -12.47 14.04
C PRO A 94 13.24 -11.52 15.21
N VAL A 95 11.95 -11.41 15.55
CA VAL A 95 11.47 -10.61 16.67
C VAL A 95 10.51 -11.44 17.53
N LYS A 96 10.58 -11.27 18.85
CA LYS A 96 9.72 -12.01 19.79
C LYS A 96 8.35 -11.37 19.95
N SER A 97 8.30 -10.04 19.95
CA SER A 97 7.08 -9.26 20.08
C SER A 97 7.11 -8.03 19.18
N VAL A 98 5.98 -7.67 18.57
CA VAL A 98 5.84 -6.41 17.84
C VAL A 98 6.06 -5.17 18.73
N MET A 99 5.91 -5.34 20.05
CA MET A 99 6.22 -4.31 21.05
C MET A 99 7.73 -4.05 21.18
N ASP A 100 8.56 -4.99 20.76
CA ASP A 100 10.02 -4.85 20.77
C ASP A 100 10.51 -4.06 19.55
N ILE A 101 9.65 -3.81 18.56
CA ILE A 101 9.97 -3.01 17.38
C ILE A 101 9.73 -1.54 17.73
N PRO A 102 10.79 -0.70 17.79
CA PRO A 102 10.63 0.70 18.13
C PRO A 102 9.66 1.37 17.16
N GLY A 103 8.72 2.12 17.73
CA GLY A 103 7.77 2.90 16.94
C GLY A 103 6.73 2.08 16.16
N PHE A 104 6.59 0.77 16.40
CA PHE A 104 5.72 -0.10 15.59
C PHE A 104 4.30 0.47 15.36
N PHE A 105 3.67 0.95 16.44
CA PHE A 105 2.32 1.52 16.43
C PHE A 105 2.28 3.06 16.38
N THR A 106 3.41 3.74 16.59
CA THR A 106 3.47 5.21 16.62
C THR A 106 3.99 5.81 15.31
N ASP A 107 4.81 5.06 14.60
CA ASP A 107 5.47 5.53 13.39
C ASP A 107 4.54 5.37 12.20
N ASP A 108 4.31 6.48 11.50
CA ASP A 108 3.58 6.51 10.25
C ASP A 108 4.27 5.56 9.25
N PRO A 109 3.56 4.54 8.72
CA PRO A 109 4.13 3.64 7.73
C PRO A 109 4.56 4.34 6.43
N GLY A 110 4.24 5.63 6.26
CA GLY A 110 4.80 6.48 5.20
C GLY A 110 4.24 6.20 3.81
N ILE A 111 3.13 5.46 3.73
CA ILE A 111 2.47 5.11 2.47
C ILE A 111 1.27 6.01 2.17
N SER A 112 0.44 6.37 3.16
CA SER A 112 -0.55 7.45 3.01
C SER A 112 -1.12 7.86 4.38
N PRO A 113 -1.45 9.16 4.57
CA PRO A 113 -2.06 9.66 5.81
C PRO A 113 -3.43 9.04 6.11
N ALA A 114 -4.03 8.31 5.17
CA ALA A 114 -5.25 7.53 5.36
C ALA A 114 -5.06 6.27 6.24
N PHE A 115 -3.82 5.85 6.51
CA PHE A 115 -3.49 4.55 7.12
C PHE A 115 -2.95 4.63 8.55
N LYS A 116 -3.31 5.69 9.29
CA LYS A 116 -2.79 5.92 10.64
C LYS A 116 -3.15 4.81 11.65
N SER A 117 -4.30 4.14 11.49
CA SER A 117 -4.69 3.01 12.34
C SER A 117 -5.80 2.16 11.71
N LEU A 118 -5.94 0.91 12.17
CA LEU A 118 -7.07 0.06 11.80
C LEU A 118 -8.41 0.68 12.24
N ASP A 119 -8.48 1.30 13.43
CA ASP A 119 -9.67 2.02 13.92
C ASP A 119 -10.10 3.17 12.98
N ALA A 120 -9.13 3.86 12.38
CA ALA A 120 -9.43 4.89 11.39
C ALA A 120 -10.00 4.28 10.09
N LEU A 121 -9.54 3.09 9.70
CA LEU A 121 -10.08 2.36 8.55
C LEU A 121 -11.47 1.79 8.82
N GLU A 122 -11.72 1.25 10.02
CA GLU A 122 -13.02 0.69 10.39
C GLU A 122 -14.14 1.72 10.32
N LYS A 123 -13.86 2.99 10.67
CA LYS A 123 -14.81 4.11 10.53
C LYS A 123 -15.20 4.44 9.08
N LEU A 124 -14.51 3.89 8.08
CA LEU A 124 -14.87 4.02 6.67
C LEU A 124 -15.78 2.87 6.19
N ILE A 125 -16.01 1.86 7.03
CA ILE A 125 -16.74 0.62 6.70
C ILE A 125 -18.12 0.60 7.38
N VAL A 126 -18.30 1.38 8.45
CA VAL A 126 -19.51 1.45 9.29
C VAL A 126 -20.33 2.68 8.96
#